data_AF-A0AA86SKX1-F1
#
_entry.id   AF-A0AA86SKX1-F1
#
_cell.length_a   1.000
_cell.length_b   1.000
_cell.length_c   1.000
_cell.angle_alpha   90.00
_cell.angle_beta   90.00
_cell.angle_gamma   90.00
#
_symmetry.space_group_name_H-M   'P 1'
#
loop_
_entity.id
_entity.type
_entity.pdbx_description
1 polymer ?
#
loop_
_entity_poly.entity_id
_entity_poly.type
_entity_poly.pdbx_seq_one_letter_code
_entity_poly.pdbx_strand_id
1 'polypeptide(L)'
;MAGQGLALPEPKNRLLLWSVLVVVSLISGAYFVGNAFFANEYKQCLPLAIDLTIHKLGLSDKRLARWGLIHTISNSESNACKRQCLPFGTEALPEGIIARTSNLEMRPLWDSGKDHQKILSNVLEENLEISSKRILKRPLNLLAMAVGLKQKEIVSKIVEKFLSSEFVVMLFHYDGFVDGWKSLAWSKHAIHVSAINQTKWWFAKRFLHPDIIAEYNYIFLWDEDLLVDNFDPKRYLSIVKEEGLEISQPALDPTKSEVHHPLTVHKAGSKVHRRYYKLRGSGRCDDNSIAPPCIGWVEMMAPVFSKKSWQCVWHLIQNDLIHAWGLDRQLGYCAQGDRMKNVGVVDSEYIVHLGLPTLGGPNGNEASTIRLPWR
;
A
#
# COMPACT_ATOMS: atom_id res chain seq x y z
N MET A 1 -51.48 -4.97 68.86
CA MET A 1 -50.58 -4.11 69.65
C MET A 1 -49.17 -4.41 69.16
N ALA A 2 -48.60 -3.50 68.36
CA ALA A 2 -47.51 -2.58 68.73
C ALA A 2 -46.13 -3.30 68.70
N GLY A 3 -45.09 -2.84 68.02
CA GLY A 3 -44.88 -1.62 67.25
C GLY A 3 -43.56 -1.75 66.49
N GLN A 4 -43.42 -0.98 65.41
CA GLN A 4 -42.21 -0.88 64.59
C GLN A 4 -41.08 -0.20 65.36
N GLY A 5 -39.89 -0.80 65.34
CA GLY A 5 -38.63 -0.18 65.73
C GLY A 5 -37.72 -0.06 64.51
N LEU A 6 -37.68 1.13 63.91
CA LEU A 6 -36.78 1.47 62.80
C LEU A 6 -35.38 1.68 63.40
N ALA A 7 -34.47 0.72 63.21
CA ALA A 7 -33.08 0.85 63.63
C ALA A 7 -32.33 1.82 62.69
N LEU A 8 -32.01 3.01 63.20
CA LEU A 8 -31.11 3.96 62.55
C LEU A 8 -29.66 3.43 62.62
N PRO A 9 -28.86 3.48 61.53
CA PRO A 9 -27.48 3.00 61.56
C PRO A 9 -26.58 3.93 62.38
N GLU A 10 -25.69 3.31 63.17
CA GLU A 10 -24.67 3.92 64.02
C GLU A 10 -23.82 5.00 63.30
N PRO A 11 -23.35 6.03 64.03
CA PRO A 11 -22.64 7.18 63.46
C PRO A 11 -21.30 6.84 62.76
N LYS A 12 -20.70 5.68 63.06
CA LYS A 12 -19.45 5.23 62.42
C LYS A 12 -19.63 4.78 60.96
N ASN A 13 -20.82 4.29 60.58
CA ASN A 13 -21.10 3.87 59.20
C ASN A 13 -21.42 5.04 58.26
N ARG A 14 -21.82 6.21 58.79
CA ARG A 14 -22.03 7.42 57.97
C ARG A 14 -20.72 8.02 57.49
N LEU A 15 -19.68 8.00 58.31
CA LEU A 15 -18.34 8.48 57.94
C LEU A 15 -17.69 7.61 56.86
N LEU A 16 -17.89 6.29 56.94
CA LEU A 16 -17.39 5.36 55.92
C LEU A 16 -18.11 5.56 54.58
N LEU A 17 -19.44 5.71 54.58
CA LEU A 17 -20.20 5.99 53.35
C LEU A 17 -19.81 7.34 52.71
N TRP A 18 -19.60 8.37 53.53
CA TRP A 18 -19.14 9.67 53.03
C TRP A 18 -17.73 9.59 52.45
N SER A 19 -16.83 8.82 53.06
CA SER A 19 -15.48 8.60 52.52
C SER A 19 -15.52 7.89 51.16
N VAL A 20 -16.41 6.89 50.99
CA VAL A 20 -16.57 6.18 49.72
C VAL A 20 -17.18 7.08 48.64
N LEU A 21 -18.19 7.89 48.98
CA LEU A 21 -18.80 8.84 48.03
C LEU A 21 -17.84 9.95 47.58
N VAL A 22 -16.96 10.42 48.49
CA VAL A 22 -15.91 11.38 48.16
C VAL A 22 -14.86 10.74 47.24
N VAL A 23 -14.43 9.51 47.51
CA VAL A 23 -13.47 8.78 46.67
C VAL A 23 -14.07 8.49 45.29
N VAL A 24 -15.32 8.05 45.20
CA VAL A 24 -16.00 7.82 43.91
C VAL A 24 -16.17 9.14 43.13
N SER A 25 -16.52 10.25 43.80
CA SER A 25 -16.59 11.57 43.15
C SER A 25 -15.24 12.06 42.66
N LEU A 26 -14.16 11.79 43.38
CA LEU A 26 -12.79 12.14 42.96
C LEU A 26 -12.34 11.30 41.76
N ILE A 27 -12.71 10.00 41.72
CA ILE A 27 -12.42 9.12 40.57
C ILE A 27 -13.24 9.55 39.34
N SER A 28 -14.53 9.86 39.51
CA SER A 28 -15.38 10.36 38.42
C SER A 28 -14.94 11.76 37.94
N GLY A 29 -14.50 12.63 38.85
CA GLY A 29 -13.92 13.93 38.53
C GLY A 29 -12.61 13.80 37.75
N ALA A 30 -11.71 12.89 38.15
CA ALA A 30 -10.49 12.59 37.41
C ALA A 30 -10.77 11.97 36.03
N TYR A 31 -11.83 11.17 35.90
CA TYR A 31 -12.26 10.62 34.61
C TYR A 31 -12.87 11.69 33.69
N PHE A 32 -13.64 12.64 34.24
CA PHE A 32 -14.22 13.75 33.46
C PHE A 32 -13.19 14.83 33.10
N VAL A 33 -12.26 15.16 34.01
CA VAL A 33 -11.15 16.07 33.72
C VAL A 33 -10.14 15.40 32.78
N GLY A 34 -9.85 14.11 32.96
CA GLY A 34 -9.03 13.32 32.04
C GLY A 34 -9.62 13.29 30.62
N ASN A 35 -10.93 13.04 30.48
CA ASN A 35 -11.59 13.08 29.17
C ASN A 35 -11.73 14.50 28.59
N ALA A 36 -11.79 15.55 29.43
CA ALA A 36 -11.76 16.94 28.96
C ALA A 36 -10.38 17.36 28.43
N PHE A 37 -9.30 16.72 28.87
CA PHE A 37 -7.94 16.93 28.35
C PHE A 37 -7.57 16.00 27.19
N PHE A 38 -8.32 14.92 26.92
CA PHE A 38 -8.14 14.04 25.75
C PHE A 38 -9.12 14.31 24.59
N ALA A 39 -9.99 15.31 24.70
CA ALA A 39 -10.97 15.66 23.65
C ALA A 39 -10.57 16.87 22.77
N ASN A 40 -9.27 17.24 22.71
CA ASN A 40 -8.80 18.41 21.96
C ASN A 40 -7.71 18.12 20.90
N GLU A 41 -7.71 16.94 20.29
CA GLU A 41 -6.91 16.65 19.08
C GLU A 41 -7.75 16.22 17.85
N TYR A 42 -8.97 16.76 17.72
CA TYR A 42 -9.76 16.65 16.48
C TYR A 42 -10.06 18.03 15.89
N LYS A 43 -9.03 18.83 15.63
CA LYS A 43 -9.15 19.99 14.74
C LYS A 43 -7.90 20.15 13.88
N GLN A 44 -8.16 20.18 12.56
CA GLN A 44 -7.38 20.78 11.48
C GLN A 44 -6.25 19.95 10.84
N CYS A 45 -6.64 19.14 9.86
CA CYS A 45 -6.02 19.16 8.52
C CYS A 45 -7.16 19.34 7.51
N LEU A 46 -7.67 20.56 7.40
CA LEU A 46 -8.45 20.95 6.24
C LEU A 46 -7.43 21.23 5.12
N PRO A 47 -7.51 20.58 3.95
CA PRO A 47 -6.59 20.88 2.87
C PRO A 47 -6.73 22.35 2.47
N LEU A 48 -5.60 22.96 2.12
CA LEU A 48 -5.41 24.36 1.69
C LEU A 48 -6.24 24.80 0.46
N ALA A 49 -7.27 24.03 0.07
CA ALA A 49 -8.14 24.27 -1.08
C ALA A 49 -9.39 25.11 -0.75
N ILE A 50 -9.71 25.35 0.53
CA ILE A 50 -10.94 26.09 0.91
C ILE A 50 -10.70 27.60 1.09
N ASP A 51 -9.46 28.04 1.28
CA ASP A 51 -9.16 29.47 1.52
C ASP A 51 -9.32 30.35 0.26
N LEU A 52 -9.29 29.75 -0.93
CA LEU A 52 -9.56 30.44 -2.20
C LEU A 52 -11.05 30.72 -2.45
N THR A 53 -11.97 30.10 -1.69
CA THR A 53 -13.42 30.28 -1.89
C THR A 53 -13.98 31.43 -1.04
N ILE A 54 -13.37 31.72 0.11
CA ILE A 54 -13.87 32.75 1.04
C ILE A 54 -13.49 34.17 0.59
N HIS A 55 -12.34 34.35 -0.07
CA HIS A 55 -11.93 35.65 -0.59
C HIS A 55 -12.76 36.13 -1.82
N LYS A 56 -13.60 35.24 -2.40
CA LYS A 56 -14.48 35.54 -3.54
C LYS A 56 -15.93 35.91 -3.16
N LEU A 57 -16.32 35.80 -1.88
CA LEU A 57 -17.70 35.99 -1.43
C LEU A 57 -17.96 37.27 -0.61
N GLY A 58 -17.02 38.22 -0.57
CA GLY A 58 -17.34 39.63 -0.26
C GLY A 58 -18.22 39.87 0.98
N LEU A 59 -17.97 39.13 2.07
CA LEU A 59 -18.67 39.36 3.34
C LEU A 59 -17.71 40.08 4.29
N SER A 60 -17.81 41.42 4.27
CA SER A 60 -17.30 42.25 5.34
C SER A 60 -18.17 42.02 6.58
N ASP A 61 -17.59 41.68 7.73
CA ASP A 61 -18.00 42.40 8.92
C ASP A 61 -16.88 42.56 9.95
N LYS A 62 -16.81 43.79 10.44
CA LYS A 62 -15.99 44.29 11.52
C LYS A 62 -16.51 43.67 12.81
N ARG A 63 -15.61 43.07 13.59
CA ARG A 63 -15.54 43.13 15.08
C ARG A 63 -14.77 41.90 15.57
N LEU A 64 -13.52 42.12 15.94
CA LEU A 64 -12.91 41.65 17.19
C LEU A 64 -11.44 42.11 17.23
N ALA A 65 -11.26 43.43 17.20
CA ALA A 65 -10.04 44.06 17.65
C ALA A 65 -10.25 44.45 19.12
N ARG A 66 -9.92 43.56 20.05
CA ARG A 66 -9.48 43.91 21.41
C ARG A 66 -9.17 42.65 22.20
N TRP A 67 -7.88 42.36 22.32
CA TRP A 67 -7.19 42.15 23.60
C TRP A 67 -5.72 41.91 23.28
N GLY A 68 -4.95 43.01 23.37
CA GLY A 68 -3.50 42.92 23.44
C GLY A 68 -3.13 42.40 24.81
N LEU A 69 -2.45 41.26 24.83
CA LEU A 69 -1.62 40.85 25.96
C LEU A 69 -0.26 40.47 25.38
N ILE A 70 0.67 41.41 25.47
CA ILE A 70 2.09 41.17 25.23
C ILE A 70 2.59 40.42 26.45
N HIS A 71 2.81 39.11 26.30
CA HIS A 71 3.70 38.36 27.17
C HIS A 71 4.79 37.70 26.32
N THR A 72 5.97 38.29 26.42
CA THR A 72 7.30 37.68 26.36
C THR A 72 7.32 36.19 25.99
N ILE A 73 7.84 35.94 24.78
CA ILE A 73 8.30 34.62 24.33
C ILE A 73 9.41 34.17 25.29
N SER A 74 9.08 33.31 26.25
CA SER A 74 10.05 32.39 26.82
C SER A 74 10.06 31.15 25.93
N ASN A 75 11.21 30.86 25.34
CA ASN A 75 11.52 29.58 24.70
C ASN A 75 11.22 28.43 25.67
N SER A 76 10.02 27.87 25.61
CA SER A 76 9.80 26.49 26.00
C SER A 76 9.90 25.67 24.73
N GLU A 77 10.92 24.82 24.64
CA GLU A 77 11.06 23.82 23.58
C GLU A 77 9.78 22.97 23.51
N SER A 78 8.85 23.39 22.65
CA SER A 78 7.65 22.62 22.41
C SER A 78 8.07 21.41 21.58
N ASN A 79 7.94 20.23 22.17
CA ASN A 79 8.12 18.93 21.51
C ASN A 79 7.05 18.66 20.41
N ALA A 80 6.33 19.69 19.94
CA ALA A 80 5.28 19.61 18.93
C ALA A 80 5.81 19.16 17.54
N CYS A 81 7.11 19.26 17.30
CA CYS A 81 7.74 18.86 16.04
C CYS A 81 8.18 17.38 16.00
N LYS A 82 7.60 16.49 16.84
CA LYS A 82 7.89 15.05 16.75
C LYS A 82 6.96 14.26 15.83
N ARG A 83 5.84 14.85 15.37
CA ARG A 83 4.83 14.15 14.53
C ARG A 83 4.61 14.76 13.13
N GLN A 84 5.31 15.84 12.76
CA GLN A 84 4.85 16.71 11.66
C GLN A 84 5.34 16.42 10.23
N CYS A 85 6.09 15.35 9.96
CA CYS A 85 6.59 15.08 8.61
C CYS A 85 6.46 13.61 8.20
N LEU A 86 5.31 12.96 8.48
CA LEU A 86 5.04 11.65 7.90
C LEU A 86 4.37 11.83 6.53
N PRO A 87 4.93 11.24 5.46
CA PRO A 87 4.29 11.23 4.15
C PRO A 87 2.90 10.59 4.22
N PHE A 88 1.97 11.09 3.42
CA PHE A 88 0.63 10.51 3.33
C PHE A 88 0.70 9.04 2.88
N GLY A 89 -0.01 8.13 3.56
CA GLY A 89 0.01 6.69 3.26
C GLY A 89 1.01 5.88 4.08
N THR A 90 1.71 6.50 5.03
CA THR A 90 2.67 5.85 5.93
C THR A 90 2.10 5.52 7.31
N GLU A 91 0.79 5.76 7.52
CA GLU A 91 0.12 5.64 8.81
C GLU A 91 0.12 4.20 9.36
N ALA A 92 0.27 3.21 8.48
CA ALA A 92 0.33 1.78 8.84
C ALA A 92 1.75 1.27 9.13
N LEU A 93 2.80 2.06 8.90
CA LEU A 93 4.18 1.60 9.06
C LEU A 93 4.67 1.73 10.52
N PRO A 94 5.44 0.73 11.03
CA PRO A 94 6.09 0.83 12.34
C PRO A 94 6.99 2.07 12.50
N GLU A 95 7.03 2.61 13.72
CA GLU A 95 7.87 3.78 14.05
C GLU A 95 9.36 3.47 13.81
N GLY A 96 10.05 4.32 13.05
CA GLY A 96 11.49 4.19 12.74
C GLY A 96 11.85 3.71 11.33
N ILE A 97 10.88 3.31 10.51
CA ILE A 97 11.11 2.95 9.08
C ILE A 97 11.41 4.18 8.22
N ILE A 98 10.88 5.35 8.59
CA ILE A 98 10.98 6.58 7.81
C ILE A 98 11.98 7.53 8.46
N ALA A 99 13.01 7.93 7.71
CA ALA A 99 13.96 8.95 8.13
C ALA A 99 13.27 10.32 8.23
N ARG A 100 13.21 10.89 9.43
CA ARG A 100 12.48 12.14 9.76
C ARG A 100 12.89 13.37 8.96
N THR A 101 14.03 13.33 8.27
CA THR A 101 14.63 14.47 7.55
C THR A 101 14.39 14.46 6.04
N SER A 102 13.65 13.49 5.50
CA SER A 102 13.38 13.41 4.06
C SER A 102 12.04 14.06 3.70
N ASN A 103 12.04 15.03 2.78
CA ASN A 103 10.80 15.69 2.33
C ASN A 103 10.01 14.87 1.30
N LEU A 104 10.58 13.79 0.74
CA LEU A 104 9.99 12.87 -0.27
C LEU A 104 9.27 13.52 -1.47
N GLU A 105 9.39 14.83 -1.66
CA GLU A 105 8.81 15.57 -2.78
C GLU A 105 9.53 15.24 -4.09
N MET A 106 8.77 14.92 -5.13
CA MET A 106 9.33 14.75 -6.47
C MET A 106 9.69 16.10 -7.09
N ARG A 107 10.89 16.19 -7.68
CA ARG A 107 11.31 17.31 -8.53
C ARG A 107 11.57 16.82 -9.96
N PRO A 108 11.06 17.49 -11.00
CA PRO A 108 11.42 17.18 -12.38
C PRO A 108 12.93 17.34 -12.61
N LEU A 109 13.52 16.48 -13.44
CA LEU A 109 14.97 16.48 -13.75
C LEU A 109 15.48 17.78 -14.40
N TRP A 110 14.59 18.58 -14.98
CA TRP A 110 14.89 19.87 -15.61
C TRP A 110 14.51 21.08 -14.76
N ASP A 111 14.10 20.87 -13.51
CA ASP A 111 13.63 21.95 -12.65
C ASP A 111 14.81 22.76 -12.11
N SER A 112 15.08 23.90 -12.75
CA SER A 112 16.07 24.89 -12.28
C SER A 112 15.48 25.88 -11.25
N GLY A 113 14.24 25.67 -10.80
CA GLY A 113 13.60 26.47 -9.75
C GLY A 113 13.27 27.91 -10.17
N LYS A 114 13.32 28.23 -11.46
CA LYS A 114 12.97 29.56 -11.98
C LYS A 114 11.96 29.40 -13.12
N ASP A 115 10.87 30.16 -13.01
CA ASP A 115 9.85 30.40 -14.05
C ASP A 115 8.72 29.36 -14.20
N HIS A 116 7.95 29.16 -13.12
CA HIS A 116 6.81 28.24 -13.11
C HIS A 116 5.45 28.84 -13.56
N GLN A 117 5.30 30.16 -13.73
CA GLN A 117 3.96 30.72 -14.00
C GLN A 117 3.61 30.88 -15.49
N LYS A 118 4.60 30.88 -16.40
CA LYS A 118 4.40 31.34 -17.79
C LYS A 118 4.48 30.23 -18.84
N ILE A 119 5.04 29.08 -18.51
CA ILE A 119 5.17 27.93 -19.43
C ILE A 119 3.92 27.03 -19.36
N LEU A 120 3.28 26.93 -18.20
CA LEU A 120 2.06 26.14 -17.99
C LEU A 120 0.86 26.66 -18.79
N SER A 121 0.73 27.97 -19.03
CA SER A 121 -0.43 28.49 -19.76
C SER A 121 -0.44 28.13 -21.24
N ASN A 122 0.73 28.07 -21.89
CA ASN A 122 0.79 27.99 -23.35
C ASN A 122 0.88 26.55 -23.88
N VAL A 123 1.28 25.58 -23.05
CA VAL A 123 1.31 24.15 -23.42
C VAL A 123 -0.03 23.45 -23.12
N LEU A 124 -0.82 24.00 -22.19
CA LEU A 124 -2.11 23.42 -21.80
C LEU A 124 -3.18 23.54 -22.90
N GLU A 125 -3.23 24.63 -23.66
CA GLU A 125 -4.43 24.90 -24.48
C GLU A 125 -4.61 24.01 -25.72
N GLU A 126 -3.54 23.62 -26.42
CA GLU A 126 -3.68 22.78 -27.64
C GLU A 126 -3.68 21.26 -27.37
N ASN A 127 -3.08 20.80 -26.27
CA ASN A 127 -3.01 19.37 -25.95
C ASN A 127 -4.10 18.87 -24.98
N LEU A 128 -4.80 19.77 -24.27
CA LEU A 128 -5.88 19.36 -23.37
C LEU A 128 -7.10 18.85 -24.13
N GLU A 129 -7.55 19.45 -25.23
CA GLU A 129 -8.87 19.07 -25.77
C GLU A 129 -8.94 17.63 -26.30
N ILE A 130 -7.83 17.10 -26.81
CA ILE A 130 -7.73 15.73 -27.32
C ILE A 130 -7.39 14.73 -26.18
N SER A 131 -6.57 15.15 -25.21
CA SER A 131 -6.17 14.31 -24.07
C SER A 131 -7.29 14.21 -23.01
N SER A 132 -7.95 15.32 -22.69
CA SER A 132 -9.03 15.42 -21.69
C SER A 132 -10.26 14.60 -22.06
N LYS A 133 -10.58 14.42 -23.35
CA LYS A 133 -11.68 13.53 -23.79
C LYS A 133 -11.39 12.03 -23.59
N ARG A 134 -10.12 11.62 -23.56
CA ARG A 134 -9.70 10.24 -23.21
C ARG A 134 -9.51 10.03 -21.71
N ILE A 135 -8.97 11.03 -21.00
CA ILE A 135 -8.72 10.98 -19.55
C ILE A 135 -10.02 10.96 -18.74
N LEU A 136 -11.14 11.46 -19.28
CA LEU A 136 -12.39 11.62 -18.51
C LEU A 136 -13.23 10.35 -18.25
N LYS A 137 -12.83 9.14 -18.69
CA LYS A 137 -13.68 7.94 -18.47
C LYS A 137 -12.90 6.64 -18.29
N ARG A 138 -12.24 6.46 -17.14
CA ARG A 138 -12.13 5.20 -16.36
C ARG A 138 -10.89 5.27 -15.45
N PRO A 139 -10.94 4.68 -14.25
CA PRO A 139 -9.71 4.45 -13.51
C PRO A 139 -8.79 3.51 -14.29
N LEU A 140 -7.54 3.93 -14.50
CA LEU A 140 -6.54 3.13 -15.17
C LEU A 140 -5.99 2.07 -14.19
N ASN A 141 -5.54 0.94 -14.72
CA ASN A 141 -4.83 -0.08 -13.95
C ASN A 141 -3.47 -0.32 -14.62
N LEU A 142 -2.45 -0.62 -13.81
CA LEU A 142 -1.08 -0.77 -14.28
C LEU A 142 -0.63 -2.22 -14.13
N LEU A 143 -0.04 -2.77 -15.19
CA LEU A 143 0.83 -3.93 -15.14
C LEU A 143 2.27 -3.47 -15.24
N ALA A 144 3.07 -3.74 -14.21
CA ALA A 144 4.51 -3.53 -14.18
C ALA A 144 5.20 -4.90 -14.07
N MET A 145 6.17 -5.18 -14.94
CA MET A 145 6.84 -6.48 -14.99
C MET A 145 8.34 -6.37 -15.16
N ALA A 146 9.11 -7.15 -14.41
CA ALA A 146 10.52 -7.39 -14.72
C ALA A 146 10.62 -8.40 -15.86
N VAL A 147 11.28 -8.02 -16.95
CA VAL A 147 11.33 -8.82 -18.18
C VAL A 147 12.72 -8.92 -18.78
N GLY A 148 12.97 -10.05 -19.41
CA GLY A 148 14.13 -10.38 -20.21
C GLY A 148 13.71 -11.03 -21.52
N LEU A 149 14.56 -10.88 -22.53
CA LEU A 149 14.28 -11.32 -23.90
C LEU A 149 14.11 -12.84 -24.02
N LYS A 150 14.69 -13.61 -23.09
CA LYS A 150 14.57 -15.09 -23.07
C LYS A 150 13.15 -15.58 -22.79
N GLN A 151 12.31 -14.78 -22.12
CA GLN A 151 10.93 -15.11 -21.76
C GLN A 151 9.92 -14.32 -22.62
N LYS A 152 10.37 -13.72 -23.74
CA LYS A 152 9.58 -12.86 -24.61
C LYS A 152 8.23 -13.44 -25.01
N GLU A 153 8.17 -14.73 -25.33
CA GLU A 153 6.94 -15.41 -25.76
C GLU A 153 5.91 -15.52 -24.62
N ILE A 154 6.38 -15.78 -23.40
CA ILE A 154 5.53 -15.85 -22.20
C ILE A 154 4.99 -14.46 -21.89
N VAL A 155 5.88 -13.47 -21.84
CA VAL A 155 5.51 -12.07 -21.60
C VAL A 155 4.53 -11.56 -22.66
N SER A 156 4.71 -11.92 -23.93
CA SER A 156 3.77 -11.50 -25.00
C SER A 156 2.33 -11.93 -24.71
N LYS A 157 2.13 -13.16 -24.24
CA LYS A 157 0.78 -13.65 -23.88
C LYS A 157 0.16 -12.89 -22.71
N ILE A 158 0.98 -12.51 -21.72
CA ILE A 158 0.53 -11.69 -20.59
C ILE A 158 0.14 -10.30 -21.09
N VAL A 159 1.05 -9.61 -21.79
CA VAL A 159 0.84 -8.23 -22.24
C VAL A 159 -0.39 -8.10 -23.14
N GLU A 160 -0.61 -9.05 -24.06
CA GLU A 160 -1.80 -9.05 -24.92
C GLU A 160 -3.11 -9.13 -24.13
N LYS A 161 -3.18 -10.00 -23.09
CA LYS A 161 -4.35 -10.10 -22.20
C LYS A 161 -4.59 -8.82 -21.40
N PHE A 162 -3.54 -8.17 -20.91
CA PHE A 162 -3.66 -6.94 -20.13
C PHE A 162 -4.03 -5.74 -20.99
N LEU A 163 -3.43 -5.58 -22.17
CA LEU A 163 -3.77 -4.50 -23.11
C LEU A 163 -5.21 -4.63 -23.64
N SER A 164 -5.66 -5.84 -23.98
CA SER A 164 -7.07 -6.08 -24.34
C SER A 164 -8.03 -5.80 -23.17
N SER A 165 -7.50 -5.78 -21.94
CA SER A 165 -8.22 -5.42 -20.73
C SER A 165 -8.13 -3.93 -20.35
N GLU A 166 -7.59 -3.08 -21.23
CA GLU A 166 -7.42 -1.63 -21.03
C GLU A 166 -6.47 -1.27 -19.88
N PHE A 167 -5.46 -2.11 -19.64
CA PHE A 167 -4.37 -1.79 -18.72
C PHE A 167 -3.27 -1.00 -19.43
N VAL A 168 -2.60 -0.15 -18.65
CA VAL A 168 -1.28 0.35 -19.04
C VAL A 168 -0.25 -0.72 -18.69
N VAL A 169 0.72 -0.92 -19.57
CA VAL A 169 1.79 -1.92 -19.39
C VAL A 169 3.13 -1.20 -19.32
N MET A 170 3.92 -1.52 -18.30
CA MET A 170 5.26 -1.03 -18.05
C MET A 170 6.22 -2.21 -17.90
N LEU A 171 7.23 -2.27 -18.76
CA LEU A 171 8.20 -3.35 -18.81
C LEU A 171 9.55 -2.86 -18.31
N PHE A 172 10.08 -3.55 -17.31
CA PHE A 172 11.39 -3.33 -16.70
C PHE A 172 12.42 -4.30 -17.28
N HIS A 173 13.15 -3.84 -18.29
CA HIS A 173 14.16 -4.62 -19.00
C HIS A 173 15.42 -4.70 -18.16
N TYR A 174 15.59 -5.79 -17.41
CA TYR A 174 16.77 -6.01 -16.58
C TYR A 174 17.98 -6.47 -17.39
N ASP A 175 17.79 -6.89 -18.64
CA ASP A 175 18.82 -7.42 -19.53
C ASP A 175 19.34 -6.40 -20.56
N GLY A 176 18.71 -5.23 -20.64
CA GLY A 176 19.07 -4.17 -21.58
C GLY A 176 18.53 -4.30 -23.00
N PHE A 177 17.88 -5.42 -23.36
CA PHE A 177 17.54 -5.75 -24.75
C PHE A 177 16.18 -5.20 -25.22
N VAL A 178 15.95 -3.89 -25.07
CA VAL A 178 14.66 -3.24 -25.42
C VAL A 178 14.29 -3.43 -26.91
N ASP A 179 15.27 -3.31 -27.81
CA ASP A 179 15.04 -3.40 -29.25
C ASP A 179 14.55 -4.78 -29.71
N GLY A 180 14.88 -5.83 -28.95
CA GLY A 180 14.39 -7.18 -29.20
C GLY A 180 12.87 -7.29 -29.12
N TRP A 181 12.18 -6.34 -28.49
CA TRP A 181 10.73 -6.33 -28.34
C TRP A 181 10.00 -5.58 -29.47
N LYS A 182 10.70 -4.79 -30.30
CA LYS A 182 10.10 -3.96 -31.36
C LYS A 182 9.33 -4.77 -32.41
N SER A 183 9.66 -6.06 -32.57
CA SER A 183 8.96 -6.96 -33.51
C SER A 183 7.53 -7.27 -33.10
N LEU A 184 7.15 -7.04 -31.84
CA LEU A 184 5.81 -7.30 -31.33
C LEU A 184 4.93 -6.07 -31.54
N ALA A 185 3.78 -6.24 -32.19
CA ALA A 185 2.90 -5.12 -32.57
C ALA A 185 2.41 -4.30 -31.36
N TRP A 186 2.27 -4.94 -30.20
CA TRP A 186 1.84 -4.30 -28.96
C TRP A 186 2.96 -3.47 -28.29
N SER A 187 4.23 -3.69 -28.65
CA SER A 187 5.40 -3.10 -27.99
C SER A 187 5.35 -1.56 -27.95
N LYS A 188 4.92 -0.93 -29.05
CA LYS A 188 4.75 0.53 -29.13
C LYS A 188 3.68 1.12 -28.18
N HIS A 189 2.86 0.27 -27.56
CA HIS A 189 1.82 0.68 -26.60
C HIS A 189 2.21 0.40 -25.15
N ALA A 190 3.39 -0.19 -24.91
CA ALA A 190 3.93 -0.39 -23.58
C ALA A 190 4.97 0.69 -23.25
N ILE A 191 5.16 0.96 -21.97
CA ILE A 191 6.24 1.81 -21.45
C ILE A 191 7.45 0.89 -21.23
N HIS A 192 8.59 1.23 -21.81
CA HIS A 192 9.82 0.46 -21.65
C HIS A 192 10.82 1.23 -20.78
N VAL A 193 11.28 0.59 -19.70
CA VAL A 193 12.31 1.12 -18.81
C VAL A 193 13.44 0.10 -18.75
N SER A 194 14.69 0.52 -18.93
CA SER A 194 15.83 -0.39 -19.02
C SER A 194 16.92 0.00 -18.03
N ALA A 195 17.37 -0.97 -17.24
CA ALA A 195 18.52 -0.85 -16.35
C ALA A 195 19.12 -2.25 -16.14
N ILE A 196 20.36 -2.42 -16.61
CA ILE A 196 21.01 -3.73 -16.66
C ILE A 196 21.28 -4.26 -15.25
N ASN A 197 21.01 -5.55 -15.03
CA ASN A 197 21.25 -6.29 -13.79
C ASN A 197 20.54 -5.70 -12.57
N GLN A 198 19.35 -5.11 -12.75
CA GLN A 198 18.53 -4.61 -11.65
C GLN A 198 17.32 -5.51 -11.38
N THR A 199 16.91 -5.58 -10.11
CA THR A 199 15.79 -6.42 -9.68
C THR A 199 14.44 -5.73 -9.90
N LYS A 200 13.35 -6.51 -9.96
CA LYS A 200 11.97 -5.99 -10.04
C LYS A 200 11.69 -4.87 -9.04
N TRP A 201 12.13 -5.06 -7.79
CA TRP A 201 11.90 -4.12 -6.69
C TRP A 201 12.77 -2.87 -6.78
N TRP A 202 13.96 -2.98 -7.37
CA TRP A 202 14.81 -1.82 -7.67
C TRP A 202 14.12 -0.88 -8.67
N PHE A 203 13.51 -1.44 -9.72
CA PHE A 203 12.72 -0.67 -10.69
C PHE A 203 11.47 -0.09 -10.04
N ALA A 204 10.71 -0.91 -9.31
CA ALA A 204 9.50 -0.47 -8.64
C ALA A 204 9.76 0.72 -7.70
N LYS A 205 10.86 0.70 -6.93
CA LYS A 205 11.24 1.81 -6.06
C LYS A 205 11.47 3.12 -6.83
N ARG A 206 12.05 3.06 -8.03
CA ARG A 206 12.46 4.24 -8.82
C ARG A 206 11.41 4.77 -9.76
N PHE A 207 10.56 3.90 -10.32
CA PHE A 207 9.64 4.25 -11.40
C PHE A 207 8.17 4.18 -11.00
N LEU A 208 7.85 3.57 -9.85
CA LEU A 208 6.48 3.46 -9.34
C LEU A 208 6.28 4.32 -8.08
N HIS A 209 6.83 5.53 -8.05
CA HIS A 209 6.56 6.47 -6.95
C HIS A 209 5.05 6.76 -6.86
N PRO A 210 4.45 6.82 -5.65
CA PRO A 210 3.01 7.00 -5.50
C PRO A 210 2.41 8.18 -6.27
N ASP A 211 3.15 9.28 -6.39
CA ASP A 211 2.73 10.46 -7.13
C ASP A 211 2.80 10.28 -8.66
N ILE A 212 3.75 9.48 -9.16
CA ILE A 212 3.86 9.16 -10.60
C ILE A 212 2.68 8.28 -11.02
N ILE A 213 2.34 7.32 -10.16
CA ILE A 213 1.33 6.32 -10.47
C ILE A 213 -0.03 6.63 -9.83
N ALA A 214 -0.25 7.89 -9.43
CA ALA A 214 -1.45 8.31 -8.70
C ALA A 214 -2.76 8.09 -9.50
N GLU A 215 -2.69 7.99 -10.82
CA GLU A 215 -3.86 7.77 -11.68
C GLU A 215 -4.31 6.31 -11.75
N TYR A 216 -3.49 5.36 -11.26
CA TYR A 216 -3.80 3.94 -11.31
C TYR A 216 -4.49 3.47 -10.03
N ASN A 217 -5.59 2.72 -10.19
CA ASN A 217 -6.33 2.16 -9.05
C ASN A 217 -5.69 0.88 -8.50
N TYR A 218 -5.17 0.05 -9.40
CA TYR A 218 -4.52 -1.21 -9.07
C TYR A 218 -3.19 -1.33 -9.81
N ILE A 219 -2.19 -1.84 -9.10
CA ILE A 219 -0.82 -2.03 -9.55
C ILE A 219 -0.51 -3.52 -9.48
N PHE A 220 -0.29 -4.15 -10.63
CA PHE A 220 0.17 -5.52 -10.77
C PHE A 220 1.69 -5.47 -10.91
N LEU A 221 2.43 -6.08 -9.99
CA LEU A 221 3.90 -6.08 -10.01
C LEU A 221 4.44 -7.49 -10.18
N TRP A 222 4.45 -7.98 -11.42
CA TRP A 222 4.60 -9.41 -11.73
C TRP A 222 5.99 -9.79 -12.23
N ASP A 223 6.36 -11.05 -12.01
CA ASP A 223 7.48 -11.71 -12.66
C ASP A 223 7.07 -12.21 -14.06
N GLU A 224 8.06 -12.53 -14.90
CA GLU A 224 7.85 -12.87 -16.32
C GLU A 224 7.58 -14.34 -16.61
N ASP A 225 7.77 -15.23 -15.64
CA ASP A 225 7.71 -16.68 -15.79
C ASP A 225 6.33 -17.26 -15.40
N LEU A 226 5.28 -16.51 -15.76
CA LEU A 226 3.89 -16.80 -15.41
C LEU A 226 3.06 -17.17 -16.65
N LEU A 227 2.38 -18.32 -16.63
CA LEU A 227 1.38 -18.64 -17.64
C LEU A 227 -0.02 -18.22 -17.18
N VAL A 228 -0.74 -17.56 -18.08
CA VAL A 228 -2.02 -16.87 -17.81
C VAL A 228 -3.20 -17.48 -18.55
N ASP A 229 -3.12 -18.76 -18.92
CA ASP A 229 -4.17 -19.44 -19.70
C ASP A 229 -5.54 -19.39 -18.99
N ASN A 230 -5.56 -19.54 -17.66
CA ASN A 230 -6.77 -19.55 -16.82
C ASN A 230 -7.02 -18.22 -16.08
N PHE A 231 -6.43 -17.13 -16.57
CA PHE A 231 -6.51 -15.81 -15.94
C PHE A 231 -7.09 -14.76 -16.88
N ASP A 232 -8.08 -14.01 -16.39
CA ASP A 232 -8.67 -12.82 -17.01
C ASP A 232 -8.51 -11.59 -16.09
N PRO A 233 -7.79 -10.53 -16.53
CA PRO A 233 -7.55 -9.36 -15.68
C PRO A 233 -8.82 -8.63 -15.21
N LYS A 234 -9.88 -8.59 -16.05
CA LYS A 234 -11.13 -7.88 -15.70
C LYS A 234 -11.93 -8.66 -14.66
N ARG A 235 -12.06 -9.97 -14.82
CA ARG A 235 -12.71 -10.86 -13.84
C ARG A 235 -11.97 -10.86 -12.52
N TYR A 236 -10.64 -10.97 -12.56
CA TYR A 236 -9.80 -10.87 -11.37
C TYR A 236 -10.07 -9.58 -10.60
N LEU A 237 -10.01 -8.42 -11.27
CA LEU A 237 -10.28 -7.14 -10.61
C LEU A 237 -11.72 -6.99 -10.11
N SER A 238 -12.70 -7.62 -10.78
CA SER A 238 -14.08 -7.66 -10.27
C SER A 238 -14.15 -8.34 -8.91
N ILE A 239 -13.44 -9.47 -8.76
CA ILE A 239 -13.40 -10.24 -7.51
C ILE A 239 -12.65 -9.46 -6.43
N VAL A 240 -11.48 -8.90 -6.76
CA VAL A 240 -10.69 -8.07 -5.83
C VAL A 240 -11.52 -6.93 -5.25
N LYS A 241 -12.30 -6.24 -6.09
CA LYS A 241 -13.18 -5.15 -5.66
C LYS A 241 -14.35 -5.63 -4.80
N GLU A 242 -15.01 -6.71 -5.21
CA GLU A 242 -16.14 -7.29 -4.47
C GLU A 242 -15.72 -7.78 -3.07
N GLU A 243 -14.53 -8.37 -2.98
CA GLU A 243 -13.98 -8.95 -1.75
C GLU A 243 -13.23 -7.94 -0.88
N GLY A 244 -13.12 -6.67 -1.31
CA GLY A 244 -12.41 -5.62 -0.60
C GLY A 244 -10.92 -5.90 -0.40
N LEU A 245 -10.29 -6.62 -1.35
CA LEU A 245 -8.87 -6.94 -1.27
C LEU A 245 -8.02 -5.72 -1.63
N GLU A 246 -7.17 -5.31 -0.70
CA GLU A 246 -6.18 -4.24 -0.88
C GLU A 246 -4.86 -4.79 -1.42
N ILE A 247 -4.52 -6.02 -1.04
CA ILE A 247 -3.34 -6.74 -1.53
C ILE A 247 -3.78 -8.14 -1.92
N SER A 248 -3.48 -8.57 -3.13
CA SER A 248 -3.93 -9.88 -3.60
C SER A 248 -2.95 -10.50 -4.58
N GLN A 249 -3.18 -11.77 -4.91
CA GLN A 249 -2.54 -12.42 -6.05
C GLN A 249 -3.52 -13.44 -6.67
N PRO A 250 -3.34 -13.83 -7.94
CA PRO A 250 -3.97 -15.04 -8.46
C PRO A 250 -3.44 -16.28 -7.74
N ALA A 251 -4.26 -17.32 -7.67
CA ALA A 251 -3.83 -18.61 -7.14
C ALA A 251 -2.89 -19.33 -8.11
N LEU A 252 -2.14 -20.30 -7.61
CA LEU A 252 -1.22 -21.13 -8.39
C LEU A 252 -1.83 -22.50 -8.67
N ASP A 253 -1.74 -22.95 -9.92
CA ASP A 253 -2.10 -24.32 -10.28
C ASP A 253 -1.24 -25.32 -9.47
N PRO A 254 -1.85 -26.22 -8.68
CA PRO A 254 -1.12 -27.13 -7.79
C PRO A 254 -0.28 -28.18 -8.53
N THR A 255 -0.58 -28.44 -9.80
CA THR A 255 0.04 -29.53 -10.57
C THR A 255 1.12 -29.04 -11.51
N LYS A 256 1.00 -27.80 -11.99
CA LYS A 256 1.90 -27.24 -13.01
C LYS A 256 2.87 -26.21 -12.45
N SER A 257 2.58 -25.63 -11.29
CA SER A 257 3.38 -24.54 -10.75
C SER A 257 4.51 -25.03 -9.86
N GLU A 258 5.64 -24.32 -9.89
CA GLU A 258 6.63 -24.34 -8.81
C GLU A 258 6.04 -23.60 -7.60
N VAL A 259 5.59 -24.35 -6.59
CA VAL A 259 4.91 -23.79 -5.41
C VAL A 259 5.88 -23.75 -4.23
N HIS A 260 6.21 -22.54 -3.78
CA HIS A 260 7.04 -22.33 -2.58
C HIS A 260 6.20 -22.22 -1.30
N HIS A 261 4.99 -21.67 -1.39
CA HIS A 261 4.14 -21.40 -0.23
C HIS A 261 2.74 -22.00 -0.39
N PRO A 262 2.33 -22.96 0.45
CA PRO A 262 1.03 -23.64 0.29
C PRO A 262 -0.20 -22.73 0.35
N LEU A 263 -0.08 -21.50 0.89
CA LEU A 263 -1.17 -20.52 0.87
C LEU A 263 -1.46 -19.98 -0.53
N THR A 264 -0.54 -20.05 -1.50
CA THR A 264 -0.81 -19.54 -2.85
C THR A 264 -1.54 -20.55 -3.74
N VAL A 265 -1.69 -21.80 -3.28
CA VAL A 265 -2.25 -22.89 -4.06
C VAL A 265 -3.75 -22.71 -4.31
N HIS A 266 -4.16 -22.88 -5.57
CA HIS A 266 -5.55 -22.86 -5.99
C HIS A 266 -6.42 -23.88 -5.24
N LYS A 267 -7.54 -23.40 -4.71
CA LYS A 267 -8.58 -24.21 -4.08
C LYS A 267 -9.79 -24.34 -4.99
N ALA A 268 -9.98 -25.54 -5.52
CA ALA A 268 -11.14 -25.85 -6.36
C ALA A 268 -12.46 -25.57 -5.64
N GLY A 269 -13.40 -24.91 -6.33
CA GLY A 269 -14.71 -24.56 -5.79
C GLY A 269 -14.72 -23.35 -4.85
N SER A 270 -13.55 -22.74 -4.59
CA SER A 270 -13.42 -21.48 -3.88
C SER A 270 -13.34 -20.31 -4.86
N LYS A 271 -13.82 -19.14 -4.44
CA LYS A 271 -13.64 -17.89 -5.18
C LYS A 271 -12.36 -17.17 -4.74
N VAL A 272 -12.17 -17.08 -3.43
CA VAL A 272 -10.99 -16.51 -2.79
C VAL A 272 -10.70 -17.25 -1.50
N HIS A 273 -9.44 -17.26 -1.09
CA HIS A 273 -9.08 -17.67 0.26
C HIS A 273 -7.97 -16.80 0.82
N ARG A 274 -7.92 -16.76 2.15
CA ARG A 274 -7.01 -15.88 2.89
C ARG A 274 -6.14 -16.65 3.87
N ARG A 275 -6.45 -17.92 4.10
CA ARG A 275 -5.82 -18.81 5.09
C ARG A 275 -5.48 -20.16 4.47
N TYR A 276 -4.40 -20.77 4.96
CA TYR A 276 -4.10 -22.17 4.73
C TYR A 276 -3.86 -22.88 6.08
N TYR A 277 -4.04 -24.19 6.08
CA TYR A 277 -3.87 -25.02 7.26
C TYR A 277 -2.68 -25.96 7.09
N LYS A 278 -1.83 -26.01 8.10
CA LYS A 278 -0.70 -26.94 8.20
C LYS A 278 -0.62 -27.47 9.62
N LEU A 279 -1.06 -28.71 9.78
CA LEU A 279 -1.16 -29.37 11.09
C LEU A 279 0.08 -30.20 11.45
N ARG A 280 1.04 -30.39 10.51
CA ARG A 280 2.23 -31.24 10.68
C ARG A 280 3.50 -30.53 10.19
N GLY A 281 4.65 -30.86 10.79
CA GLY A 281 5.97 -30.31 10.45
C GLY A 281 6.30 -28.97 11.14
N SER A 282 7.44 -28.36 10.79
CA SER A 282 7.82 -27.03 11.27
C SER A 282 6.93 -25.94 10.64
N GLY A 283 6.56 -24.92 11.43
CA GLY A 283 5.67 -23.84 11.01
C GLY A 283 4.21 -24.28 10.93
N ARG A 284 3.55 -24.43 12.09
CA ARG A 284 2.14 -24.80 12.20
C ARG A 284 1.24 -23.62 11.80
N CYS A 285 0.20 -23.91 11.02
CA CYS A 285 -0.86 -22.96 10.72
C CYS A 285 -2.21 -23.60 11.10
N ASP A 286 -2.75 -23.13 12.23
CA ASP A 286 -4.05 -23.49 12.77
C ASP A 286 -4.90 -22.24 13.01
N ASP A 287 -6.06 -22.39 13.64
CA ASP A 287 -7.00 -21.28 13.85
C ASP A 287 -6.41 -20.14 14.69
N ASN A 288 -5.46 -20.44 15.58
CA ASN A 288 -4.78 -19.44 16.41
C ASN A 288 -3.62 -18.74 15.67
N SER A 289 -3.24 -19.24 14.50
CA SER A 289 -2.11 -18.72 13.73
C SER A 289 -2.55 -17.51 12.91
N ILE A 290 -2.24 -16.31 13.40
CA ILE A 290 -2.65 -15.03 12.79
C ILE A 290 -1.54 -14.32 12.00
N ALA A 291 -0.30 -14.80 12.06
CA ALA A 291 0.85 -14.20 11.42
C ALA A 291 1.04 -14.73 9.97
N PRO A 292 1.74 -13.98 9.10
CA PRO A 292 2.21 -14.51 7.82
C PRO A 292 3.15 -15.72 8.01
N PRO A 293 3.10 -16.75 7.15
CA PRO A 293 2.28 -16.85 5.94
C PRO A 293 0.94 -17.60 6.17
N CYS A 294 0.46 -17.76 7.40
CA CYS A 294 -0.72 -18.60 7.68
C CYS A 294 -2.04 -17.98 7.23
N ILE A 295 -2.16 -16.64 7.32
CA ILE A 295 -3.33 -15.88 6.92
C ILE A 295 -2.92 -14.52 6.34
N GLY A 296 -3.70 -13.96 5.42
CA GLY A 296 -3.58 -12.58 4.93
C GLY A 296 -2.25 -12.28 4.23
N TRP A 297 -1.74 -13.23 3.47
CA TRP A 297 -0.40 -13.19 2.89
C TRP A 297 -0.45 -13.46 1.38
N VAL A 298 0.48 -12.88 0.65
CA VAL A 298 0.71 -13.14 -0.78
C VAL A 298 2.21 -13.22 -1.02
N GLU A 299 2.60 -14.00 -2.02
CA GLU A 299 3.96 -14.16 -2.49
C GLU A 299 4.37 -13.01 -3.41
N MET A 300 5.68 -12.79 -3.52
CA MET A 300 6.24 -11.66 -4.25
C MET A 300 6.22 -11.79 -5.77
N MET A 301 5.93 -12.98 -6.32
CA MET A 301 5.99 -13.23 -7.76
C MET A 301 4.87 -12.53 -8.55
N ALA A 302 3.63 -12.59 -8.06
CA ALA A 302 2.46 -12.03 -8.75
C ALA A 302 1.56 -11.14 -7.86
N PRO A 303 2.11 -10.25 -7.01
CA PRO A 303 1.29 -9.40 -6.16
C PRO A 303 0.55 -8.33 -6.96
N VAL A 304 -0.62 -7.99 -6.43
CA VAL A 304 -1.48 -6.92 -6.90
C VAL A 304 -1.81 -6.03 -5.71
N PHE A 305 -1.62 -4.72 -5.89
CA PHE A 305 -1.80 -3.72 -4.86
C PHE A 305 -2.89 -2.74 -5.29
N SER A 306 -3.79 -2.39 -4.37
CA SER A 306 -4.56 -1.17 -4.49
C SER A 306 -3.63 0.06 -4.46
N LYS A 307 -4.08 1.19 -4.99
CA LYS A 307 -3.37 2.47 -4.88
C LYS A 307 -2.95 2.80 -3.44
N LYS A 308 -3.83 2.57 -2.46
CA LYS A 308 -3.58 2.88 -1.04
C LYS A 308 -2.53 1.94 -0.43
N SER A 309 -2.63 0.65 -0.73
CA SER A 309 -1.64 -0.31 -0.23
C SER A 309 -0.27 -0.09 -0.87
N TRP A 310 -0.23 0.26 -2.15
CA TRP A 310 1.03 0.60 -2.84
C TRP A 310 1.73 1.82 -2.24
N GLN A 311 1.00 2.86 -1.85
CA GLN A 311 1.57 4.00 -1.12
C GLN A 311 2.40 3.56 0.09
N CYS A 312 1.87 2.66 0.91
CA CYS A 312 2.61 2.09 2.05
C CYS A 312 3.77 1.19 1.59
N VAL A 313 3.52 0.27 0.65
CA VAL A 313 4.54 -0.69 0.16
C VAL A 313 5.74 0.03 -0.45
N TRP A 314 5.53 1.12 -1.17
CA TRP A 314 6.62 1.89 -1.76
C TRP A 314 7.57 2.46 -0.70
N HIS A 315 7.05 2.91 0.44
CA HIS A 315 7.85 3.38 1.58
C HIS A 315 8.52 2.24 2.34
N LEU A 316 7.92 1.04 2.34
CA LEU A 316 8.52 -0.17 2.91
C LEU A 316 9.77 -0.60 2.12
N ILE A 317 9.76 -0.46 0.79
CA ILE A 317 10.91 -0.78 -0.07
C ILE A 317 12.04 0.23 0.18
N GLN A 318 13.19 -0.28 0.61
CA GLN A 318 14.38 0.53 0.86
C GLN A 318 15.12 0.87 -0.45
N ASN A 319 15.82 2.01 -0.48
CA ASN A 319 16.54 2.48 -1.67
C ASN A 319 17.76 1.61 -2.02
N ASP A 320 18.36 1.00 -1.00
CA ASP A 320 19.51 0.10 -1.04
C ASP A 320 19.11 -1.38 -1.09
N LEU A 321 17.82 -1.68 -1.29
CA LEU A 321 17.33 -3.06 -1.37
C LEU A 321 17.94 -3.78 -2.59
N ILE A 322 18.96 -4.61 -2.33
CA ILE A 322 19.67 -5.39 -3.36
C ILE A 322 18.84 -6.61 -3.76
N HIS A 323 18.15 -7.22 -2.79
CA HIS A 323 17.18 -8.31 -3.01
C HIS A 323 16.01 -8.17 -2.04
N ALA A 324 14.83 -8.60 -2.46
CA ALA A 324 13.60 -8.35 -1.71
C ALA A 324 13.10 -9.56 -0.90
N TRP A 325 13.95 -10.58 -0.69
CA TRP A 325 13.62 -11.77 0.10
C TRP A 325 13.04 -11.40 1.48
N GLY A 326 11.87 -11.97 1.79
CA GLY A 326 11.15 -11.73 3.05
C GLY A 326 10.28 -10.48 3.07
N LEU A 327 10.28 -9.66 2.01
CA LEU A 327 9.38 -8.50 1.91
C LEU A 327 7.91 -8.92 1.90
N ASP A 328 7.57 -10.05 1.29
CA ASP A 328 6.24 -10.69 1.34
C ASP A 328 5.66 -10.84 2.74
N ARG A 329 6.50 -11.12 3.75
CA ARG A 329 6.06 -11.20 5.15
C ARG A 329 5.62 -9.86 5.71
N GLN A 330 6.01 -8.75 5.08
CA GLN A 330 5.70 -7.40 5.49
C GLN A 330 4.61 -6.75 4.62
N LEU A 331 4.49 -7.13 3.34
CA LEU A 331 3.55 -6.52 2.39
C LEU A 331 2.13 -6.43 2.96
N GLY A 332 1.64 -7.50 3.58
CA GLY A 332 0.27 -7.55 4.09
C GLY A 332 -0.06 -6.47 5.15
N TYR A 333 0.93 -5.93 5.86
CA TYR A 333 0.70 -4.84 6.82
C TYR A 333 0.39 -3.49 6.16
N CYS A 334 0.63 -3.37 4.86
CA CYS A 334 0.23 -2.20 4.07
C CYS A 334 -1.22 -2.25 3.59
N ALA A 335 -1.95 -3.34 3.85
CA ALA A 335 -3.39 -3.36 3.61
C ALA A 335 -4.10 -2.47 4.63
N GLN A 336 -5.00 -1.62 4.14
CA GLN A 336 -5.84 -0.79 5.01
C GLN A 336 -6.81 -1.69 5.79
N GLY A 337 -6.96 -1.45 7.09
CA GLY A 337 -7.87 -2.23 7.95
C GLY A 337 -7.32 -3.59 8.37
N ASP A 338 -8.19 -4.60 8.44
CA ASP A 338 -7.80 -5.94 8.89
C ASP A 338 -7.13 -6.73 7.75
N ARG A 339 -5.80 -6.88 7.82
CA ARG A 339 -4.98 -7.69 6.89
C ARG A 339 -5.55 -9.10 6.68
N MET A 340 -6.15 -9.70 7.70
CA MET A 340 -6.70 -11.06 7.59
C MET A 340 -7.93 -11.14 6.68
N LYS A 341 -8.56 -9.99 6.39
CA LYS A 341 -9.72 -9.85 5.50
C LYS A 341 -9.37 -9.17 4.18
N ASN A 342 -8.44 -8.23 4.19
CA ASN A 342 -8.16 -7.41 3.02
C ASN A 342 -6.93 -7.87 2.23
N VAL A 343 -6.33 -9.00 2.64
CA VAL A 343 -5.26 -9.67 1.89
C VAL A 343 -5.66 -11.11 1.57
N GLY A 344 -5.52 -11.52 0.31
CA GLY A 344 -5.97 -12.85 -0.11
C GLY A 344 -5.54 -13.30 -1.50
N VAL A 345 -5.77 -14.58 -1.74
CA VAL A 345 -5.51 -15.27 -3.00
C VAL A 345 -6.84 -15.46 -3.72
N VAL A 346 -6.88 -15.11 -5.00
CA VAL A 346 -8.07 -15.27 -5.85
C VAL A 346 -8.00 -16.64 -6.53
N ASP A 347 -8.88 -17.55 -6.13
CA ASP A 347 -8.90 -18.94 -6.59
C ASP A 347 -9.49 -19.07 -7.99
N SER A 348 -10.59 -18.36 -8.27
CA SER A 348 -11.31 -18.51 -9.54
C SER A 348 -10.55 -17.93 -10.75
N GLU A 349 -9.42 -17.25 -10.53
CA GLU A 349 -8.55 -16.68 -11.55
C GLU A 349 -7.10 -17.05 -11.18
N TYR A 350 -6.61 -18.14 -11.75
CA TYR A 350 -5.34 -18.76 -11.35
C TYR A 350 -4.33 -18.81 -12.51
N ILE A 351 -3.06 -18.87 -12.16
CA ILE A 351 -1.91 -18.85 -13.07
C ILE A 351 -1.01 -20.07 -12.83
N VAL A 352 -0.04 -20.27 -13.71
CA VAL A 352 1.04 -21.23 -13.52
C VAL A 352 2.35 -20.50 -13.33
N HIS A 353 3.07 -20.77 -12.24
CA HIS A 353 4.41 -20.24 -11.99
C HIS A 353 5.47 -21.25 -12.44
N LEU A 354 6.33 -20.89 -13.38
CA LEU A 354 7.32 -21.81 -13.94
C LEU A 354 8.59 -21.95 -13.09
N GLY A 355 8.90 -20.99 -12.22
CA GLY A 355 10.09 -21.03 -11.37
C GLY A 355 11.40 -20.91 -12.16
N LEU A 356 11.40 -20.10 -13.23
CA LEU A 356 12.57 -19.96 -14.10
C LEU A 356 13.60 -19.01 -13.47
N PRO A 357 14.91 -19.38 -13.43
CA PRO A 357 15.94 -18.47 -12.96
C PRO A 357 16.21 -17.36 -13.99
N THR A 358 15.72 -16.15 -13.71
CA THR A 358 15.77 -15.00 -14.63
C THR A 358 16.94 -14.04 -14.36
N LEU A 359 17.34 -13.89 -13.09
CA LEU A 359 18.50 -13.09 -12.66
C LEU A 359 19.63 -13.99 -12.12
N GLY A 360 20.83 -13.87 -12.69
CA GLY A 360 22.04 -14.55 -12.20
C GLY A 360 22.27 -15.99 -12.70
N GLY A 361 21.47 -16.47 -13.67
CA GLY A 361 21.75 -17.75 -14.33
C GLY A 361 23.00 -17.68 -15.21
N PRO A 362 23.78 -18.77 -15.37
CA PRO A 362 24.93 -18.78 -16.26
C PRO A 362 24.52 -18.34 -17.67
N ASN A 363 25.23 -17.36 -18.22
CA ASN A 363 25.25 -17.18 -19.68
C ASN A 363 25.71 -18.53 -20.25
N GLY A 364 25.00 -19.06 -21.25
CA GLY A 364 25.08 -20.45 -21.71
C GLY A 364 26.41 -20.92 -22.33
N ASN A 365 27.55 -20.40 -21.86
CA ASN A 365 28.90 -20.77 -22.27
C ASN A 365 29.78 -21.30 -21.13
N GLU A 366 29.26 -21.52 -19.91
CA GLU A 366 30.01 -22.22 -18.87
C GLU A 366 29.34 -23.53 -18.46
N ALA A 367 30.10 -24.61 -18.68
CA ALA A 367 29.71 -25.98 -18.44
C ALA A 367 29.30 -26.21 -16.97
N SER A 368 28.26 -27.00 -16.83
CA SER A 368 27.70 -27.59 -15.61
C SER A 368 28.72 -27.79 -14.48
N THR A 369 28.54 -27.05 -13.39
CA THR A 369 28.91 -27.54 -12.06
C THR A 369 27.65 -27.57 -11.20
N ILE A 370 27.09 -28.77 -11.04
CA ILE A 370 25.97 -29.07 -10.15
C ILE A 370 26.37 -28.63 -8.73
N ARG A 371 25.64 -27.67 -8.16
CA ARG A 371 25.60 -27.45 -6.71
C ARG A 371 24.15 -27.47 -6.26
N LEU A 372 23.86 -28.43 -5.38
CA LEU A 372 22.56 -28.71 -4.77
C LEU A 372 22.02 -27.50 -3.98
N PRO A 373 20.70 -27.34 -3.86
CA PRO A 373 20.07 -26.22 -3.19
C PRO A 373 20.18 -26.36 -1.66
N TRP A 374 20.62 -25.29 -1.00
CA TRP A 374 20.64 -25.19 0.46
C TRP A 374 19.26 -24.77 0.99
N ARG A 375 18.97 -25.29 2.19
CA ARG A 375 17.75 -25.15 3.00
C ARG A 375 17.42 -23.74 3.46
#